data_AF-E9J0C4-F1
#
_entry.id   AF-E9J0C4-F1
#
_cell.length_a   1.000
_cell.length_b   1.000
_cell.length_c   1.000
_cell.angle_alpha   90.00
_cell.angle_beta   90.00
_cell.angle_gamma   90.00
#
_symmetry.space_group_name_H-M   'P 1'
#
loop_
_entity.id
_entity.type
_entity.pdbx_description
1 polymer ?
#
loop_
_entity_poly.entity_id
_entity_poly.type
_entity_poly.pdbx_seq_one_letter_code
_entity_poly.pdbx_strand_id
1 'polypeptide(L)'
;YGWKLNSFYTRLKHDVLHVILLKCIYHSAALVASKACRKLPNILKDLIKNIYLYLSGSSKHCQQLEEMQTYFLQKHYKILKLSGTRWLSIHQCVERFLLNWDVLIAYNCVRRQSEFCSNYFRISSKYQNK
;
A
#
# COMPACT_ATOMS: atom_id res chain seq x y z
N TYR A 1 -20.44 -29.40 -21.19
CA TYR A 1 -20.91 -28.52 -20.10
C TYR A 1 -21.10 -27.10 -20.63
N GLY A 2 -22.32 -26.75 -21.06
CA GLY A 2 -22.62 -25.45 -21.69
C GLY A 2 -23.52 -24.61 -20.79
N TRP A 3 -22.94 -23.66 -20.05
CA TRP A 3 -23.71 -22.70 -19.26
C TRP A 3 -24.25 -21.61 -20.20
N LYS A 4 -25.57 -21.55 -20.39
CA LYS A 4 -26.23 -20.40 -21.03
C LYS A 4 -26.08 -19.19 -20.11
N LEU A 5 -25.33 -18.18 -20.55
CA LEU A 5 -25.16 -16.91 -19.84
C LEU A 5 -26.49 -16.15 -19.82
N ASN A 6 -27.19 -16.12 -18.68
CA ASN A 6 -28.43 -15.35 -18.49
C ASN A 6 -28.14 -13.89 -18.07
N SER A 7 -27.42 -13.16 -18.92
CA SER A 7 -27.08 -11.75 -18.67
C SER A 7 -28.17 -10.82 -19.21
N PHE A 8 -28.22 -9.58 -18.73
CA PHE A 8 -29.08 -8.53 -19.29
C PHE A 8 -28.89 -8.41 -20.81
N TYR A 9 -27.64 -8.41 -21.28
CA TYR A 9 -27.34 -8.36 -22.71
C TYR A 9 -27.91 -9.57 -23.46
N THR A 10 -27.78 -10.78 -22.92
CA THR A 10 -28.30 -12.00 -23.56
C THR A 10 -29.81 -11.94 -23.74
N ARG A 11 -30.53 -11.42 -22.74
CA ARG A 11 -31.99 -11.21 -22.81
C ARG A 11 -32.34 -10.09 -23.78
N LEU A 12 -31.66 -8.95 -23.70
CA LEU A 12 -31.91 -7.80 -24.58
C LEU A 12 -31.62 -8.12 -26.06
N LYS A 13 -30.63 -8.97 -26.34
CA LYS A 13 -30.30 -9.41 -27.71
C LYS A 13 -31.39 -10.30 -28.33
N HIS A 14 -32.15 -11.01 -27.51
CA HIS A 14 -33.28 -11.80 -27.96
C HIS A 14 -34.42 -10.90 -28.47
N ASP A 15 -34.70 -9.80 -27.76
CA ASP A 15 -35.79 -8.89 -28.11
C ASP A 15 -35.36 -7.82 -29.13
N VAL A 16 -34.06 -7.47 -29.18
CA VAL A 16 -33.50 -6.47 -30.09
C VAL A 16 -32.29 -7.05 -30.83
N LEU A 17 -32.51 -7.56 -32.06
CA LEU A 17 -31.48 -8.22 -32.88
C LEU A 17 -30.28 -7.32 -33.22
N HIS A 18 -30.47 -6.01 -33.30
CA HIS A 18 -29.40 -5.06 -33.69
C HIS A 18 -28.63 -4.45 -32.52
N VAL A 19 -28.86 -4.90 -31.28
CA VAL A 19 -28.12 -4.36 -30.12
C VAL A 19 -26.63 -4.71 -30.19
N ILE A 20 -25.79 -3.70 -29.95
CA ILE A 20 -24.32 -3.80 -29.91
C ILE A 20 -23.89 -3.72 -28.44
N LEU A 21 -23.06 -4.66 -28.00
CA LEU A 21 -22.47 -4.63 -26.67
C LEU A 21 -21.14 -3.88 -26.69
N LEU A 22 -21.13 -2.65 -26.18
CA LEU A 22 -19.89 -1.95 -25.87
C LEU A 22 -19.41 -2.36 -24.48
N LYS A 23 -18.28 -3.07 -24.40
CA LYS A 23 -17.68 -3.41 -23.11
C LYS A 23 -17.07 -2.16 -22.48
N CYS A 24 -17.22 -2.02 -21.17
CA CYS A 24 -16.62 -0.92 -20.43
C CYS A 24 -15.08 -1.03 -20.44
N ILE A 25 -14.41 0.00 -20.99
CA ILE A 25 -12.95 0.09 -21.06
C ILE A 25 -12.35 0.07 -19.65
N TYR A 26 -12.94 0.81 -18.71
CA TYR A 26 -12.52 0.82 -17.30
C TYR A 26 -12.63 -0.54 -16.63
N HIS A 27 -13.68 -1.31 -16.91
CA HIS A 27 -13.82 -2.66 -16.37
C HIS A 27 -12.71 -3.58 -16.90
N SER A 28 -12.41 -3.48 -18.19
CA SER A 28 -11.34 -4.25 -18.82
C SER A 28 -9.96 -3.88 -18.23
N ALA A 29 -9.68 -2.59 -18.09
CA ALA A 29 -8.45 -2.09 -17.44
C ALA A 29 -8.34 -2.56 -15.98
N ALA A 30 -9.43 -2.49 -15.21
CA ALA A 30 -9.49 -2.96 -13.84
C ALA A 30 -9.17 -4.45 -13.70
N LEU A 31 -9.67 -5.28 -14.63
CA LEU A 31 -9.37 -6.71 -14.66
C LEU A 31 -7.89 -6.98 -14.94
N VAL A 32 -7.29 -6.29 -15.91
CA VAL A 32 -5.87 -6.42 -16.22
C VAL A 32 -5.01 -5.99 -15.03
N ALA A 33 -5.27 -4.81 -14.47
CA ALA A 33 -4.55 -4.28 -13.32
C ALA A 33 -4.69 -5.20 -12.09
N SER A 34 -5.89 -5.72 -11.81
CA SER A 34 -6.10 -6.68 -10.71
C SER A 34 -5.29 -7.95 -10.91
N LYS A 35 -5.28 -8.53 -12.12
CA LYS A 35 -4.48 -9.71 -12.44
C LYS A 35 -2.97 -9.44 -12.32
N ALA A 36 -2.49 -8.28 -12.79
CA ALA A 36 -1.10 -7.87 -12.62
C ALA A 36 -0.73 -7.72 -11.14
N CYS A 37 -1.56 -7.05 -10.34
CA CYS A 37 -1.33 -6.88 -8.90
C CYS A 37 -1.34 -8.21 -8.12
N ARG A 38 -2.05 -9.25 -8.62
CA ARG A 38 -1.97 -10.60 -8.04
C ARG A 38 -0.61 -11.25 -8.24
N LYS A 39 0.12 -10.89 -9.29
CA LYS A 39 1.48 -11.38 -9.56
C LYS A 39 2.55 -10.69 -8.71
N LEU A 40 2.25 -9.56 -8.09
CA LEU A 40 3.17 -8.90 -7.17
C LEU A 40 3.47 -9.81 -5.96
N PRO A 41 4.75 -10.03 -5.62
CA PRO A 41 5.16 -10.84 -4.48
C PRO A 41 4.48 -10.43 -3.17
N ASN A 42 4.07 -11.42 -2.38
CA ASN A 42 3.40 -11.18 -1.10
C ASN A 42 4.32 -10.41 -0.12
N ILE A 43 5.63 -10.69 -0.14
CA ILE A 43 6.63 -9.99 0.68
C ILE A 43 6.54 -8.46 0.54
N LEU A 44 6.31 -7.95 -0.68
CA LEU A 44 6.17 -6.51 -0.92
C LEU A 44 4.86 -5.95 -0.39
N LYS A 45 3.77 -6.71 -0.54
CA LYS A 45 2.45 -6.33 0.01
C LYS A 45 2.49 -6.27 1.52
N ASP A 46 3.15 -7.25 2.15
CA ASP A 46 3.27 -7.35 3.59
C ASP A 46 4.20 -6.26 4.14
N LEU A 47 5.30 -5.94 3.44
CA LEU A 47 6.15 -4.79 3.77
C LEU A 47 5.33 -3.49 3.84
N ILE A 48 4.57 -3.17 2.78
CA ILE A 48 3.76 -1.96 2.72
C ILE A 48 2.72 -1.94 3.83
N LYS A 49 2.02 -3.07 4.07
CA LYS A 49 1.04 -3.19 5.16
C LYS A 49 1.67 -2.98 6.53
N ASN A 50 2.81 -3.62 6.80
CA ASN A 50 3.48 -3.55 8.10
C ASN A 50 3.98 -2.14 8.39
N ILE A 51 4.59 -1.47 7.41
CA ILE A 51 5.00 -0.07 7.54
C ILE A 51 3.79 0.82 7.80
N TYR A 52 2.71 0.65 7.04
CA TYR A 52 1.48 1.41 7.25
C TYR A 52 0.90 1.19 8.66
N LEU A 53 0.81 -0.06 9.12
CA LEU A 53 0.27 -0.40 10.45
C LEU A 53 1.13 0.20 11.56
N TYR A 54 2.46 0.15 11.42
CA TYR A 54 3.38 0.74 12.38
C TYR A 54 3.20 2.26 12.48
N LEU A 55 3.20 2.96 11.35
CA LEU A 55 3.05 4.40 11.31
C LEU A 55 1.68 4.83 11.83
N SER A 56 0.61 4.20 11.35
CA SER A 56 -0.76 4.53 11.74
C SER A 56 -1.14 4.11 13.16
N GLY A 57 -0.37 3.21 13.78
CA GLY A 57 -0.59 2.76 15.15
C GLY A 57 -0.20 3.77 16.23
N SER A 58 0.52 4.85 15.88
CA SER A 58 0.93 5.88 16.83
C SER A 58 0.99 7.26 16.18
N SER A 59 0.31 8.23 16.78
CA SER A 59 0.40 9.64 16.37
C SER A 59 1.84 10.16 16.38
N LYS A 60 2.67 9.68 17.32
CA LYS A 60 4.09 10.00 17.40
C LYS A 60 4.86 9.55 16.15
N HIS A 61 4.61 8.34 15.65
CA HIS A 61 5.29 7.83 14.45
C HIS A 61 4.90 8.60 13.20
N CYS A 62 3.62 8.97 13.08
CA CYS A 62 3.16 9.87 12.00
C CYS A 62 3.86 11.23 12.05
N GLN A 63 3.89 11.87 13.23
CA GLN A 63 4.51 13.18 13.40
C GLN A 63 6.01 13.16 13.08
N GLN A 64 6.74 12.16 13.59
CA GLN A 64 8.17 12.02 13.31
C GLN A 64 8.44 11.79 11.81
N LEU A 65 7.59 11.06 11.11
CA LEU A 65 7.72 10.88 9.67
C LEU A 65 7.51 12.20 8.94
N GLU A 66 6.51 13.00 9.34
CA GLU A 66 6.25 14.32 8.77
C GLU A 66 7.44 15.27 8.99
N GLU A 67 8.02 15.30 10.19
CA GLU A 67 9.23 16.08 10.50
C GLU A 67 10.40 15.67 9.59
N MET A 68 10.58 14.37 9.34
CA MET A 68 11.60 13.90 8.40
C MET A 68 11.29 14.26 6.95
N GLN A 69 10.03 14.19 6.51
CA GLN A 69 9.65 14.66 5.17
C GLN A 69 10.02 16.15 4.98
N THR A 70 9.78 16.98 6.00
CA THR A 70 10.20 18.40 6.00
C THR A 70 11.71 18.53 5.85
N TYR A 71 12.49 17.76 6.63
CA TYR A 71 13.95 17.80 6.57
C TYR A 71 14.50 17.38 5.20
N PHE A 72 13.88 16.38 4.58
CA PHE A 72 14.26 15.90 3.24
C PHE A 72 13.75 16.81 2.11
N LEU A 73 13.10 17.93 2.43
CA LEU A 73 12.46 18.84 1.46
C LEU A 73 11.51 18.10 0.50
N GLN A 74 10.95 16.98 0.94
CA GLN A 74 10.00 16.19 0.16
C GLN A 74 8.58 16.67 0.44
N LYS A 75 7.71 16.57 -0.56
CA LYS A 75 6.29 16.84 -0.37
C LYS A 75 5.71 15.85 0.65
N HIS A 76 4.90 16.37 1.58
CA HIS A 76 4.22 15.54 2.56
C HIS A 76 3.22 14.60 1.88
N TYR A 77 3.57 13.33 1.87
CA TYR A 77 2.71 12.27 1.35
C TYR A 77 2.34 11.34 2.50
N LYS A 78 1.05 11.30 2.81
CA LYS A 78 0.54 10.30 3.74
C LYS A 78 0.65 8.91 3.11
N ILE A 79 1.30 7.99 3.81
CA ILE A 79 1.33 6.56 3.45
C ILE A 79 -0.10 6.02 3.49
N LEU A 80 -0.51 5.37 2.41
CA LEU A 80 -1.88 4.86 2.25
C LEU A 80 -1.99 3.41 2.67
N LYS A 81 -3.17 3.05 3.21
CA LYS A 81 -3.52 1.66 3.48
C LYS A 81 -3.67 0.90 2.16
N LEU A 82 -3.00 -0.24 2.05
CA LEU A 82 -3.19 -1.14 0.92
C LEU A 82 -4.61 -1.73 0.96
N SER A 83 -5.46 -1.37 -0.01
CA SER A 83 -6.80 -1.95 -0.17
C SER A 83 -6.78 -3.12 -1.16
N GLY A 84 -7.37 -4.25 -0.77
CA GLY A 84 -7.34 -5.48 -1.58
C GLY A 84 -8.29 -5.49 -2.78
N THR A 85 -9.28 -4.61 -2.84
CA THR A 85 -10.40 -4.72 -3.79
C THR A 85 -10.41 -3.65 -4.89
N ARG A 86 -9.59 -2.59 -4.78
CA ARG A 86 -9.59 -1.47 -5.73
C ARG A 86 -8.20 -1.25 -6.33
N TRP A 87 -8.08 -1.55 -7.63
CA TRP A 87 -6.81 -1.47 -8.36
C TRP A 87 -6.20 -0.06 -8.36
N LEU A 88 -7.02 1.00 -8.50
CA LEU A 88 -6.56 2.40 -8.39
C LEU A 88 -5.87 2.66 -7.05
N SER A 89 -6.44 2.10 -5.97
CA SER A 89 -5.91 2.30 -4.62
C SER A 89 -4.58 1.59 -4.42
N ILE A 90 -4.36 0.43 -5.05
CA ILE A 90 -3.06 -0.26 -5.00
C ILE A 90 -2.00 0.58 -5.71
N HIS A 91 -2.31 1.09 -6.90
CA HIS A 91 -1.38 1.94 -7.66
C HIS A 91 -0.98 3.18 -6.85
N GLN A 92 -1.95 3.94 -6.35
CA GLN A 92 -1.70 5.13 -5.52
C GLN A 92 -0.92 4.82 -4.24
N CYS A 93 -1.18 3.66 -3.62
CA CYS A 93 -0.46 3.21 -2.44
C CYS A 93 1.01 2.95 -2.74
N VAL A 94 1.29 2.19 -3.81
CA VAL A 94 2.66 1.89 -4.26
C VAL A 94 3.40 3.16 -4.68
N GLU A 95 2.75 4.03 -5.45
CA GLU A 95 3.33 5.30 -5.88
C GLU A 95 3.76 6.16 -4.69
N ARG A 96 2.86 6.40 -3.72
CA ARG A 96 3.21 7.16 -2.53
C ARG A 96 4.28 6.48 -1.69
N PHE A 97 4.26 5.15 -1.61
CA PHE A 97 5.29 4.40 -0.90
C PHE A 97 6.67 4.62 -1.53
N LEU A 98 6.77 4.59 -2.85
CA LEU A 98 8.01 4.84 -3.59
C LEU A 98 8.48 6.29 -3.44
N LEU A 99 7.57 7.26 -3.52
CA LEU A 99 7.89 8.67 -3.31
C LEU A 99 8.45 8.97 -1.91
N ASN A 100 8.16 8.11 -0.92
CA ASN A 100 8.65 8.24 0.46
C ASN A 100 9.79 7.28 0.78
N TRP A 101 10.29 6.55 -0.20
CA TRP A 101 11.20 5.44 0.06
C TRP A 101 12.46 5.89 0.82
N ASP A 102 13.09 6.98 0.36
CA ASP A 102 14.31 7.49 0.99
C ASP A 102 14.06 7.97 2.43
N VAL A 103 12.96 8.68 2.66
CA VAL A 103 12.55 9.14 3.99
C VAL A 103 12.25 7.95 4.91
N LEU A 104 11.57 6.91 4.41
CA LEU A 104 11.28 5.69 5.18
C LEU A 104 12.57 4.93 5.54
N ILE A 105 13.55 4.88 4.65
CA ILE A 105 14.86 4.26 4.93
C ILE A 105 15.61 5.07 6.00
N ALA A 106 15.67 6.40 5.85
CA ALA A 106 16.31 7.28 6.82
C ALA A 106 15.64 7.20 8.20
N TYR A 107 14.31 7.22 8.23
CA TYR A 107 13.52 7.05 9.46
C TYR A 107 13.84 5.74 10.18
N ASN A 108 13.90 4.63 9.44
CA ASN A 108 14.26 3.34 9.99
C ASN A 108 15.74 3.25 10.43
N CYS A 109 16.63 4.02 9.81
CA CYS A 109 18.02 4.12 10.23
C CYS A 109 18.13 4.85 11.58
N VAL A 110 17.53 6.04 11.69
CA VAL A 110 17.53 6.85 12.91
C VAL A 110 16.87 6.11 14.07
N ARG A 111 15.74 5.43 13.81
CA ARG A 111 15.06 4.59 14.81
C ARG A 111 15.94 3.45 15.31
N ARG A 112 16.64 2.75 14.42
CA ARG A 112 17.56 1.67 14.85
C ARG A 112 18.71 2.20 15.70
N GLN A 113 19.23 3.38 15.40
CA GLN A 113 20.27 4.03 16.21
C GLN A 113 19.75 4.37 17.62
N SER A 114 18.55 4.95 17.74
CA SER A 114 17.99 5.33 19.04
C SER A 114 17.65 4.12 19.91
N GLU A 115 17.09 3.06 19.32
CA GLU A 115 16.84 1.79 20.01
C GLU A 115 18.14 1.12 20.45
N PHE A 116 19.19 1.17 19.63
CA PHE A 116 20.51 0.64 19.98
C PHE A 116 21.10 1.39 21.19
N CYS A 117 21.13 2.73 21.14
CA CYS A 117 21.64 3.54 22.25
C CYS A 117 20.83 3.32 23.53
N SER A 118 19.49 3.31 23.43
CA SER A 118 18.63 3.10 24.60
C SER A 118 18.80 1.71 25.21
N ASN A 119 18.96 0.67 24.38
CA ASN A 119 19.25 -0.68 24.85
C ASN A 119 20.66 -0.76 25.46
N TYR A 120 21.66 -0.15 24.84
CA TYR A 120 23.03 -0.12 25.35
C TYR A 120 23.08 0.53 26.74
N PHE A 121 22.51 1.72 26.91
CA PHE A 121 22.42 2.39 28.22
C PHE A 121 21.70 1.53 29.27
N ARG A 122 20.61 0.84 28.89
CA ARG A 122 19.85 -0.04 29.79
C ARG A 122 20.63 -1.29 30.19
N ILE A 123 21.47 -1.81 29.31
CA ILE A 123 22.37 -2.93 29.61
C ILE A 123 23.50 -2.44 30.50
N SER A 124 24.18 -1.35 30.15
CA SER A 124 25.28 -0.78 30.94
C SER A 124 24.86 -0.39 32.37
N SER A 125 23.66 0.17 32.55
CA SER A 125 23.14 0.50 33.88
C SER A 125 22.81 -0.72 34.75
N LYS A 126 22.50 -1.88 34.14
CA LYS A 126 22.37 -3.15 34.86
C LYS A 126 23.71 -3.74 35.29
N TYR A 127 24.78 -3.49 34.52
CA TYR A 127 26.13 -3.95 34.87
C TYR A 127 26.80 -3.08 35.94
N GLN A 128 26.45 -1.80 36.07
CA GLN A 128 26.97 -0.92 37.13
C GLN A 128 26.25 -1.07 38.48
N ASN A 129 25.09 -1.74 38.52
CA ASN A 129 24.33 -2.01 39.75
C ASN A 129 24.54 -3.44 40.28
N LYS A 130 25.68 -4.06 39.95
CA LYS A 130 26.07 -5.40 40.38
C LYS A 130 27.49 -5.35 40.92
#